data_AF-A0AB73BC91-F1
#
_entry.id   AF-A0AB73BC91-F1
#
_cell.length_a   1.000
_cell.length_b   1.000
_cell.length_c   1.000
_cell.angle_alpha   90.00
_cell.angle_beta   90.00
_cell.angle_gamma   90.00
#
_symmetry.space_group_name_H-M   'P 1'
#
loop_
_entity.id
_entity.type
_entity.pdbx_description
1 polymer ?
#
loop_
_entity_poly.entity_id
_entity_poly.type
_entity_poly.pdbx_seq_one_letter_code
_entity_poly.pdbx_strand_id
1 'polypeptide(L)'
;MSKEYLKEHRLGEVIALIQVLAFHRNTSRSEKGLIEELKLIPRSANSWVELSKSHPELFRVRDEEDKINRVSLVSRYVASYETKNGKKIRERLEPSLVQKLIEVAIEIHDRQVSNFERWKVIVPLLVACISATAVITATLMKIAN
;
A
#
# COMPACT_ATOMS: atom_id res chain seq x y z
N MET A 1 10.28 4.12 -7.56
CA MET A 1 9.23 3.39 -6.82
C MET A 1 8.46 4.39 -5.98
N SER A 2 7.12 4.37 -6.01
CA SER A 2 6.32 5.28 -5.18
C SER A 2 6.50 4.95 -3.70
N LYS A 3 6.42 5.97 -2.83
CA LYS A 3 6.53 5.84 -1.37
C LYS A 3 5.16 5.71 -0.69
N GLU A 4 4.14 5.27 -1.44
CA GLU A 4 2.75 5.34 -1.01
C GLU A 4 2.51 4.56 0.29
N TYR A 5 3.15 3.40 0.47
CA TYR A 5 3.02 2.60 1.69
C TYR A 5 3.76 3.17 2.90
N LEU A 6 4.64 4.18 2.73
CA LEU A 6 5.37 4.81 3.83
C LEU A 6 4.53 5.87 4.57
N LYS A 7 3.35 6.23 4.04
CA LYS A 7 2.42 7.13 4.73
C LYS A 7 1.91 6.47 6.01
N GLU A 8 1.87 7.23 7.09
CA GLU A 8 1.38 6.73 8.39
C GLU A 8 -0.04 6.16 8.24
N HIS A 9 -0.33 5.06 8.94
CA HIS A 9 -1.60 4.32 8.90
C HIS A 9 -1.99 3.68 7.54
N ARG A 10 -1.22 3.90 6.46
CA ARG A 10 -1.61 3.46 5.11
C ARG A 10 -1.83 1.95 4.99
N LEU A 11 -0.94 1.14 5.56
CA LEU A 11 -1.05 -0.32 5.48
C LEU A 11 -2.35 -0.82 6.12
N GLY A 12 -2.69 -0.32 7.31
CA GLY A 12 -3.92 -0.72 8.00
C GLY A 12 -5.17 -0.36 7.22
N GLU A 13 -5.18 0.82 6.59
CA GLU A 13 -6.28 1.27 5.72
C GLU A 13 -6.41 0.42 4.45
N VAL A 14 -5.29 0.04 3.83
CA VAL A 14 -5.26 -0.89 2.69
C VAL A 14 -5.82 -2.26 3.08
N ILE A 15 -5.41 -2.81 4.24
CA ILE A 15 -5.90 -4.09 4.74
C ILE A 15 -7.40 -4.04 4.99
N ALA A 16 -7.89 -3.00 5.67
CA ALA A 16 -9.31 -2.83 5.94
C ALA A 16 -10.12 -2.75 4.63
N LEU A 17 -9.60 -2.03 3.64
CA LEU A 17 -10.25 -1.90 2.33
C LEU A 17 -10.27 -3.25 1.57
N ILE A 18 -9.19 -4.04 1.62
CA ILE A 18 -9.17 -5.40 1.07
C ILE A 18 -10.30 -6.24 1.68
N GLN A 19 -10.42 -6.26 3.01
CA GLN A 19 -11.42 -7.07 3.71
C GLN A 19 -12.86 -6.67 3.32
N VAL A 20 -13.16 -5.38 3.30
CA VAL A 20 -14.50 -4.87 2.92
C VAL A 20 -14.84 -5.23 1.47
N LEU A 21 -13.91 -5.08 0.54
CA LEU A 21 -14.16 -5.35 -0.89
C LEU A 21 -14.19 -6.85 -1.21
N ALA A 22 -13.48 -7.67 -0.45
CA ALA A 22 -13.38 -9.12 -0.64
C ALA A 22 -14.64 -9.86 -0.20
N PHE A 23 -15.15 -9.56 1.00
CA PHE A 23 -16.24 -10.32 1.62
C PHE A 23 -17.64 -9.76 1.33
N HIS A 24 -17.72 -8.52 0.86
CA HIS A 24 -19.03 -7.93 0.60
C HIS A 24 -19.70 -8.47 -0.69
N ARG A 25 -21.04 -8.48 -0.71
CA ARG A 25 -21.83 -8.96 -1.86
C ARG A 25 -21.52 -8.18 -3.15
N ASN A 26 -21.38 -6.86 -3.05
CA ASN A 26 -21.08 -5.98 -4.19
C ASN A 26 -19.59 -5.99 -4.56
N THR A 27 -19.29 -6.21 -5.84
CA THR A 27 -17.93 -6.27 -6.44
C THR A 27 -17.18 -4.96 -6.43
N SER A 28 -17.91 -3.85 -6.32
CA SER A 28 -17.35 -2.52 -6.26
C SER A 28 -18.20 -1.63 -5.36
N ARG A 29 -17.59 -0.59 -4.80
CA ARG A 29 -18.24 0.38 -3.92
C ARG A 29 -17.87 1.80 -4.29
N SER A 30 -18.82 2.72 -4.13
CA SER A 30 -18.55 4.15 -4.20
C SER A 30 -17.90 4.65 -2.91
N GLU A 31 -17.34 5.85 -2.94
CA GLU A 31 -16.80 6.52 -1.76
C GLU A 31 -17.78 6.50 -0.58
N LYS A 32 -19.02 6.96 -0.80
CA LYS A 32 -20.08 6.94 0.21
C LYS A 32 -20.31 5.54 0.78
N GLY A 33 -20.35 4.53 -0.10
CA GLY A 33 -20.55 3.14 0.30
C GLY A 33 -19.35 2.52 1.02
N LEU A 34 -18.16 3.11 0.96
CA LEU A 34 -16.99 2.71 1.75
C LEU A 34 -17.01 3.37 3.12
N ILE A 35 -17.34 4.67 3.18
CA ILE A 35 -17.54 5.40 4.44
C ILE A 35 -18.64 4.74 5.28
N GLU A 36 -19.74 4.29 4.66
CA GLU A 36 -20.83 3.62 5.36
C GLU A 36 -20.43 2.28 6.00
N GLU A 37 -19.48 1.55 5.43
CA GLU A 37 -19.02 0.26 5.96
C GLU A 37 -17.87 0.41 6.95
N LEU A 38 -16.85 1.19 6.58
CA LEU A 38 -15.66 1.40 7.39
C LEU A 38 -15.91 2.39 8.52
N LYS A 39 -17.02 3.15 8.46
CA LYS A 39 -17.40 4.21 9.41
C LYS A 39 -16.32 5.28 9.60
N LEU A 40 -15.41 5.40 8.64
CA LEU A 40 -14.20 6.21 8.72
C LEU A 40 -13.85 6.76 7.33
N ILE A 41 -13.12 7.87 7.33
CA ILE A 41 -12.40 8.43 6.18
C ILE A 41 -10.92 8.04 6.40
N PRO A 42 -10.16 7.69 5.35
CA PRO A 42 -8.75 7.36 5.53
C PRO A 42 -8.01 8.57 6.07
N ARG A 43 -7.12 8.35 7.04
CA ARG A 43 -6.23 9.37 7.60
C ARG A 43 -5.04 9.63 6.70
N SER A 44 -4.66 8.65 5.88
CA SER A 44 -3.47 8.74 5.02
C SER A 44 -3.76 9.29 3.61
N ALA A 45 -5.03 9.59 3.27
CA ALA A 45 -5.48 10.11 1.97
C ALA A 45 -6.74 10.98 2.14
N ASN A 46 -7.14 11.78 1.13
CA ASN A 46 -8.36 12.60 1.27
C ASN A 46 -9.66 11.81 1.05
N SER A 47 -9.57 10.62 0.44
CA SER A 47 -10.72 9.74 0.16
C SER A 47 -10.29 8.29 -0.03
N TRP A 48 -11.22 7.34 0.12
CA TRP A 48 -10.95 5.93 -0.19
C TRP A 48 -10.67 5.72 -1.68
N VAL A 49 -11.31 6.49 -2.57
CA VAL A 49 -11.02 6.49 -4.00
C VAL A 49 -9.58 6.92 -4.28
N GLU A 50 -9.09 8.01 -3.66
CA GLU A 50 -7.71 8.46 -3.82
C GLU A 50 -6.71 7.44 -3.27
N LEU A 51 -6.97 6.90 -2.07
CA LEU A 51 -6.16 5.82 -1.51
C LEU A 51 -6.07 4.64 -2.48
N SER A 52 -7.18 4.26 -3.09
CA SER A 52 -7.23 3.16 -4.05
C SER A 52 -6.46 3.46 -5.34
N LYS A 53 -6.47 4.71 -5.81
CA LYS A 53 -5.67 5.14 -6.98
C LYS A 53 -4.17 5.06 -6.69
N SER A 54 -3.75 5.26 -5.44
CA SER A 54 -2.34 5.08 -5.02
C SER A 54 -1.86 3.63 -5.01
N HIS A 55 -2.78 2.65 -5.04
CA HIS A 55 -2.49 1.22 -4.90
C HIS A 55 -3.09 0.38 -6.04
N PRO A 56 -2.72 0.66 -7.30
CA PRO A 56 -3.27 -0.04 -8.48
C PRO A 56 -2.95 -1.54 -8.52
N GLU A 57 -1.94 -1.99 -7.77
CA GLU A 57 -1.59 -3.39 -7.59
C GLU A 57 -2.71 -4.23 -6.96
N LEU A 58 -3.57 -3.61 -6.15
CA LEU A 58 -4.64 -4.27 -5.40
C LEU A 58 -6.01 -3.79 -5.85
N PHE A 59 -6.13 -2.50 -6.17
CA PHE A 59 -7.41 -1.86 -6.43
C PHE A 59 -7.53 -1.36 -7.86
N ARG A 60 -8.73 -1.54 -8.40
CA ARG A 60 -9.18 -0.93 -9.64
C ARG A 60 -10.20 0.14 -9.30
N VAL A 61 -9.89 1.38 -9.70
CA VAL A 61 -10.81 2.52 -9.65
C VAL A 61 -11.40 2.74 -11.03
N ARG A 62 -12.73 2.80 -11.10
CA ARG A 62 -13.45 3.15 -12.32
C ARG A 62 -13.76 4.64 -12.29
N ASP A 63 -13.03 5.39 -13.11
CA ASP A 63 -13.24 6.81 -13.40
C ASP A 63 -13.95 6.88 -14.77
N GLU A 64 -15.22 7.25 -14.77
CA GLU A 64 -16.00 7.52 -15.98
C GLU A 64 -16.60 8.92 -15.81
N GLU A 65 -16.43 9.81 -16.80
CA GLU A 65 -16.68 11.26 -16.67
C GLU A 65 -18.09 11.66 -16.18
N ASP A 66 -19.07 10.77 -16.18
CA ASP A 66 -20.44 11.03 -15.70
C ASP A 66 -20.95 10.02 -14.65
N LYS A 67 -20.08 9.18 -14.08
CA LYS A 67 -20.50 8.16 -13.10
C LYS A 67 -19.76 8.25 -11.79
N ILE A 68 -20.47 7.87 -10.73
CA ILE A 68 -19.90 7.78 -9.39
C ILE A 68 -18.68 6.84 -9.42
N ASN A 69 -17.54 7.36 -8.99
CA ASN A 69 -16.29 6.62 -8.87
C ASN A 69 -16.47 5.40 -7.99
N ARG A 70 -16.01 4.25 -8.50
CA ARG A 70 -16.17 2.96 -7.84
C ARG A 70 -14.84 2.25 -7.71
N VAL A 71 -14.59 1.76 -6.50
CA VAL A 71 -13.41 0.98 -6.13
C VAL A 71 -13.77 -0.49 -6.10
N SER A 72 -12.90 -1.34 -6.64
CA SER A 72 -12.99 -2.80 -6.60
C SER A 72 -11.61 -3.41 -6.40
N LEU A 73 -11.54 -4.64 -5.88
CA LEU A 73 -10.30 -5.42 -5.96
C LEU A 73 -10.05 -5.88 -7.39
N VAL A 74 -8.81 -5.80 -7.85
CA VAL A 74 -8.40 -6.32 -9.16
C VAL A 74 -8.70 -7.81 -9.27
N SER A 75 -8.34 -8.58 -8.23
CA SER A 75 -8.61 -10.03 -8.13
C SER A 75 -10.09 -10.35 -8.29
N ARG A 76 -10.96 -9.56 -7.66
CA ARG A 76 -12.40 -9.75 -7.77
C ARG A 76 -12.95 -9.31 -9.12
N TYR A 77 -12.36 -8.32 -9.77
CA TYR A 77 -12.81 -7.87 -11.09
C TYR A 77 -12.53 -8.91 -12.19
N VAL A 78 -11.38 -9.57 -12.11
CA VAL A 78 -10.92 -10.58 -13.08
C VAL A 78 -11.61 -11.93 -12.86
N ALA A 79 -12.09 -12.22 -11.65
CA ALA A 79 -12.82 -13.45 -11.36
C ALA A 79 -14.06 -13.64 -12.27
N SER A 80 -14.34 -14.90 -12.59
CA SER A 80 -15.53 -15.32 -13.34
C SER A 80 -16.80 -14.75 -12.72
N TYR A 81 -17.74 -14.36 -13.58
CA TYR A 81 -19.02 -13.84 -13.16
C TYR A 81 -20.15 -14.73 -13.65
N GLU A 82 -21.18 -14.89 -12.83
CA GLU A 82 -22.46 -15.42 -13.25
C GLU A 82 -23.40 -14.28 -13.57
N THR A 83 -24.25 -14.46 -14.57
CA THR A 83 -25.31 -13.49 -14.86
C THR A 83 -26.61 -14.00 -14.28
N LYS A 84 -27.06 -13.42 -13.17
CA LYS A 84 -28.39 -13.67 -12.59
C LYS A 84 -29.24 -12.42 -12.74
N ASN A 85 -30.42 -12.54 -13.33
CA ASN A 85 -31.37 -11.43 -13.58
C ASN A 85 -30.72 -10.21 -14.29
N GLY A 86 -29.90 -10.46 -15.32
CA GLY A 86 -29.22 -9.40 -16.09
C GLY A 86 -28.10 -8.67 -15.35
N LYS A 87 -27.79 -9.04 -14.10
CA LYS A 87 -26.68 -8.47 -13.32
C LYS A 87 -25.51 -9.45 -13.27
N LYS A 88 -24.31 -8.94 -13.55
CA LYS A 88 -23.05 -9.68 -13.36
C LYS A 88 -22.76 -9.79 -11.87
N ILE A 89 -22.99 -10.96 -11.31
CA ILE A 89 -22.67 -11.28 -9.91
C ILE A 89 -21.35 -12.03 -9.92
N ARG A 90 -20.40 -11.57 -9.10
CA ARG A 90 -19.18 -12.33 -8.84
C ARG A 90 -19.19 -12.81 -7.42
N GLU A 91 -18.70 -14.02 -7.23
CA GLU A 91 -18.59 -14.62 -5.93
C GLU A 91 -17.69 -13.79 -5.00
N ARG A 92 -17.85 -14.04 -3.71
CA ARG A 92 -16.93 -13.51 -2.70
C ARG A 92 -15.59 -14.20 -2.87
N LEU A 93 -14.52 -13.51 -2.52
CA LEU A 93 -13.22 -14.15 -2.53
C LEU A 93 -13.16 -15.21 -1.43
N GLU A 94 -12.53 -16.33 -1.74
CA GLU A 94 -12.26 -17.38 -0.76
C GLU A 94 -11.29 -16.84 0.31
N PRO A 95 -11.50 -17.16 1.61
CA PRO A 95 -10.71 -16.57 2.71
C PRO A 95 -9.19 -16.68 2.54
N SER A 96 -8.67 -17.81 2.04
CA SER A 96 -7.22 -17.97 1.80
C SER A 96 -6.70 -17.02 0.71
N LEU A 97 -7.50 -16.70 -0.31
CA LEU A 97 -7.12 -15.68 -1.30
C LEU A 97 -7.09 -14.28 -0.69
N VAL A 98 -8.02 -13.96 0.22
CA VAL A 98 -8.01 -12.68 0.95
C VAL A 98 -6.76 -12.56 1.82
N GLN A 99 -6.40 -13.63 2.52
CA GLN A 99 -5.19 -13.71 3.32
C GLN A 99 -3.94 -13.47 2.45
N LYS A 100 -3.85 -14.10 1.28
CA LYS A 100 -2.75 -13.85 0.32
C LYS A 100 -2.67 -12.40 -0.15
N LEU A 101 -3.80 -11.74 -0.38
CA LEU A 101 -3.80 -10.31 -0.76
C LEU A 101 -3.29 -9.41 0.37
N ILE A 102 -3.64 -9.74 1.61
CA ILE A 102 -3.13 -9.05 2.80
C ILE A 102 -1.62 -9.26 2.94
N GLU A 103 -1.14 -10.50 2.77
CA GLU A 103 0.29 -10.83 2.78
C GLU A 103 1.06 -10.05 1.71
N VAL A 104 0.53 -9.98 0.48
CA VAL A 104 1.13 -9.17 -0.59
C VAL A 104 1.18 -7.69 -0.21
N ALA A 105 0.12 -7.15 0.41
CA ALA A 105 0.12 -5.75 0.86
C ALA A 105 1.19 -5.48 1.93
N ILE A 106 1.37 -6.42 2.87
CA ILE A 106 2.41 -6.36 3.91
C ILE A 106 3.79 -6.46 3.27
N GLU A 107 4.03 -7.41 2.36
CA GLU A 107 5.31 -7.59 1.69
C GLU A 107 5.73 -6.34 0.90
N ILE A 108 4.79 -5.71 0.18
CA ILE A 108 5.06 -4.46 -0.54
C ILE A 108 5.40 -3.34 0.44
N HIS A 109 4.67 -3.22 1.55
CA HIS A 109 4.96 -2.25 2.60
C HIS A 109 6.36 -2.46 3.20
N ASP A 110 6.67 -3.68 3.64
CA ASP A 110 7.94 -4.04 4.26
C ASP A 110 9.11 -3.80 3.30
N ARG A 111 8.94 -4.11 2.01
CA ARG A 111 9.94 -3.80 0.98
C ARG A 111 10.17 -2.30 0.83
N GLN A 112 9.12 -1.47 0.91
CA GLN A 112 9.28 -0.02 0.88
C GLN A 112 9.96 0.51 2.15
N VAL A 113 9.59 0.00 3.32
CA VAL A 113 10.23 0.35 4.61
C VAL A 113 11.70 -0.03 4.59
N SER A 114 12.03 -1.26 4.22
CA SER A 114 13.41 -1.74 4.10
C SER A 114 14.25 -0.85 3.18
N ASN A 115 13.71 -0.45 2.03
CA ASN A 115 14.39 0.46 1.11
C ASN A 115 14.59 1.86 1.71
N PHE A 116 13.65 2.36 2.49
CA PHE A 116 13.75 3.66 3.17
C PHE A 116 14.77 3.62 4.32
N GLU A 117 14.81 2.53 5.07
CA GLU A 117 15.70 2.38 6.24
C GLU A 117 17.17 2.10 5.87
N ARG A 118 17.50 1.85 4.60
CA ARG A 118 18.90 1.67 4.15
C ARG A 118 19.82 2.82 4.56
N TRP A 119 19.27 4.03 4.70
CA TRP A 119 20.01 5.19 5.21
C TRP A 119 20.60 4.92 6.62
N LYS A 120 19.87 4.21 7.50
CA LYS A 120 20.33 3.89 8.86
C LYS A 120 21.61 3.04 8.87
N VAL A 121 21.89 2.30 7.79
CA VAL A 121 23.15 1.54 7.64
C VAL A 121 24.23 2.39 6.96
N ILE A 122 23.87 3.18 5.95
CA ILE A 122 24.81 3.98 5.17
C ILE A 122 25.43 5.11 5.99
N VAL A 123 24.67 5.79 6.86
CA VAL A 123 25.21 6.89 7.67
C VAL A 123 26.29 6.46 8.65
N PRO A 124 26.07 5.44 9.52
CA PRO A 124 27.12 4.99 10.41
C PRO A 124 28.37 4.54 9.68
N LEU A 125 28.22 3.89 8.52
CA LEU A 125 29.36 3.48 7.69
C LEU A 125 30.16 4.69 7.19
N LEU A 126 29.49 5.72 6.65
CA LEU A 126 30.17 6.95 6.22
C LEU A 126 30.85 7.68 7.38
N VAL A 127 30.18 7.76 8.54
CA VAL A 127 30.77 8.36 9.75
C VAL A 127 32.02 7.60 10.18
N ALA A 128 32.01 6.27 10.13
CA ALA A 128 33.17 5.43 10.45
C ALA A 128 34.33 5.64 9.45
N CYS A 129 34.04 5.79 8.15
CA CYS A 129 35.08 6.08 7.15
C CYS A 129 35.71 7.48 7.36
N ILE A 130 34.90 8.49 7.67
CA ILE A 130 35.38 9.85 7.93
C ILE A 130 36.19 9.89 9.24
N SER A 131 35.75 9.21 10.30
CA SER A 131 36.48 9.17 11.55
C SER A 131 37.81 8.43 11.42
N ALA A 132 37.85 7.31 10.68
CA ALA A 132 39.07 6.57 10.42
C ALA A 132 40.10 7.40 9.64
N THR A 133 39.68 8.12 8.60
CA THR A 133 40.57 9.00 7.83
C THR A 133 41.09 10.16 8.65
N ALA A 134 40.24 10.80 9.47
CA ALA A 134 40.66 11.86 10.38
C ALA A 134 41.73 11.37 11.39
N VAL A 135 41.54 10.19 11.98
CA VAL A 135 42.53 9.59 12.91
C VAL A 135 43.86 9.34 12.22
N ILE A 136 43.87 8.78 11.01
CA ILE A 136 45.11 8.53 10.25
C ILE A 136 45.86 9.83 9.94
N THR A 137 45.15 10.89 9.53
CA THR A 137 45.80 12.19 9.26
C THR A 137 46.38 12.82 10.53
N ALA A 138 45.69 12.71 11.66
CA ALA A 138 46.14 13.24 12.93
C ALA A 138 47.39 12.50 13.45
N THR A 139 47.46 11.17 13.31
CA THR A 139 48.64 10.41 13.73
C THR A 139 49.85 10.72 12.85
N LEU A 140 49.66 10.88 11.52
CA LEU A 140 50.73 11.29 10.61
C LEU A 140 51.28 12.68 10.93
N MET A 141 50.41 13.66 11.20
CA MET A 141 50.85 15.00 11.61
C MET A 141 51.65 14.98 12.92
N LYS A 142 51.25 14.14 13.88
CA LYS A 142 51.95 14.01 15.17
C LYS A 142 53.31 13.33 15.07
N ILE A 143 53.52 12.46 14.08
CA ILE A 143 54.81 11.79 13.82
C ILE A 143 55.77 12.73 13.06
N ALA A 144 55.24 13.62 12.23
CA ALA A 144 56.04 14.53 11.41
C ALA A 144 56.55 15.80 12.14
N ASN A 145 56.10 16.03 13.38
CA ASN A 145 56.39 17.21 14.20
C ASN A 145 57.19 16.80 15.44
#